data_AF-A0A7X3WTN5-F1
#
_entry.id   AF-A0A7X3WTN5-F1
#
_cell.length_a   1.000
_cell.length_b   1.000
_cell.length_c   1.000
_cell.angle_alpha   90.00
_cell.angle_beta   90.00
_cell.angle_gamma   90.00
#
_symmetry.space_group_name_H-M   'P 1'
#
loop_
_entity.id
_entity.type
_entity.pdbx_description
1 polymer ?
#
loop_
_entity_poly.entity_id
_entity_poly.type
_entity_poly.pdbx_seq_one_letter_code
_entity_poly.pdbx_strand_id
1 'polypeptide(L)'
;MTVEKLSGMSNTQIAEYLTDFKETEVFRRSDPTESGLAQTLEKCVEADPQKFTDNLLPFQGVRALYQSSLLRGFQDAWRDKKDFDWVVLLEFIHQILLSEQFWSEKYEDGLNCRNWVFAAAADLISDRTQDDTHAFDAQLLPLAEKILLILAEKTEPSVFTPTDSSLDALSSDKGKVFSAMVNYALRFACLNDVELEFRWSHSIRANFTKRLDRNVESSLEFSYTLGFYLLDLLSLDERWVVGNINSIFSQQNEDHWQAAFSGCLLSSRYPHMNLYVWLKANGHYRKALNTNFADKEVQGRLVRHICTGWIEDRETLDDKTSLIYQLIHSGNPNLLAGMVYFFSRRADNLSDKVKVKVMPAWRALFEVLSQHSNEVAYQNVLVSLSGWLGLIDKIDAEVLAWVKLSIKYVDRTPQPVNLESFIQALLKNASKTPEEVGEIYLGIPKNVLSRLWPGMPEITQTVKILYSRQHQETADAICNRFGEIGLDFLKELYQEYQR
;
A
#
# COMPACT_ATOMS: atom_id res chain seq x y z
N MET A 1 -36.43 -0.92 18.90
CA MET A 1 -36.29 -2.38 19.03
C MET A 1 -34.92 -2.66 19.65
N THR A 2 -34.76 -3.65 20.54
CA THR A 2 -33.44 -4.01 21.11
C THR A 2 -33.02 -5.41 20.66
N VAL A 3 -31.74 -5.74 20.78
CA VAL A 3 -31.19 -7.06 20.42
C VAL A 3 -31.92 -8.16 21.20
N GLU A 4 -32.15 -7.99 22.50
CA GLU A 4 -32.81 -9.00 23.34
C GLU A 4 -34.25 -9.26 22.89
N LYS A 5 -34.97 -8.20 22.51
CA LYS A 5 -36.36 -8.32 22.05
C LYS A 5 -36.44 -8.99 20.68
N LEU A 6 -35.55 -8.64 19.76
CA LEU A 6 -35.52 -9.20 18.41
C LEU A 6 -35.03 -10.66 18.43
N SER A 7 -34.04 -10.98 19.27
CA SER A 7 -33.54 -12.35 19.45
C SER A 7 -34.58 -13.30 20.03
N GLY A 8 -35.58 -12.81 20.77
CA GLY A 8 -36.70 -13.62 21.27
C GLY A 8 -37.77 -13.98 20.23
N MET A 9 -37.74 -13.37 19.04
CA MET A 9 -38.71 -13.63 17.96
C MET A 9 -38.24 -14.76 17.04
N SER A 10 -39.17 -15.47 16.40
CA SER A 10 -38.86 -16.39 15.30
C SER A 10 -38.43 -15.64 14.04
N ASN A 11 -37.70 -16.30 13.13
CA ASN A 11 -37.26 -15.67 11.88
C ASN A 11 -38.43 -15.12 11.05
N THR A 12 -39.58 -15.80 11.05
CA THR A 12 -40.81 -15.32 10.42
C THR A 12 -41.31 -14.03 11.06
N GLN A 13 -41.39 -13.97 12.40
CA GLN A 13 -41.82 -12.77 13.12
C GLN A 13 -40.86 -11.60 12.91
N ILE A 14 -39.55 -11.87 12.86
CA ILE A 14 -38.54 -10.85 12.55
C ILE A 14 -38.79 -10.33 11.13
N ALA A 15 -38.90 -11.20 10.12
CA ALA A 15 -39.09 -10.78 8.74
C ALA A 15 -40.39 -9.98 8.52
N GLU A 16 -41.50 -10.39 9.16
CA GLU A 16 -42.76 -9.63 9.18
C GLU A 16 -42.55 -8.23 9.77
N TYR A 17 -41.89 -8.15 10.94
CA TYR A 17 -41.58 -6.88 11.58
C TYR A 17 -40.72 -5.95 10.70
N LEU A 18 -39.70 -6.48 10.03
CA LEU A 18 -38.83 -5.72 9.13
C LEU A 18 -39.58 -5.21 7.89
N THR A 19 -40.55 -5.98 7.40
CA THR A 19 -41.37 -5.62 6.23
C THR A 19 -42.37 -4.51 6.55
N ASP A 20 -42.98 -4.58 7.73
CA ASP A 20 -44.01 -3.63 8.15
C ASP A 20 -43.44 -2.34 8.76
N PHE A 21 -42.16 -2.34 9.16
CA PHE A 21 -41.53 -1.19 9.78
C PHE A 21 -41.39 -0.02 8.80
N LYS A 22 -41.91 1.14 9.22
CA LYS A 22 -41.78 2.43 8.52
C LYS A 22 -41.24 3.48 9.49
N GLU A 23 -40.24 4.22 9.04
CA GLU A 23 -39.76 5.41 9.75
C GLU A 23 -40.85 6.48 9.83
N THR A 24 -40.87 7.22 10.94
CA THR A 24 -41.74 8.37 11.12
C THR A 24 -41.19 9.58 10.36
N GLU A 25 -42.02 10.25 9.56
CA GLU A 25 -41.62 11.43 8.76
C GLU A 25 -41.05 12.60 9.59
N VAL A 26 -41.40 12.68 10.87
CA VAL A 26 -40.87 13.68 11.80
C VAL A 26 -39.83 13.03 12.70
N PHE A 27 -38.56 13.22 12.38
CA PHE A 27 -37.45 12.65 13.14
C PHE A 27 -37.31 13.29 14.53
N ARG A 28 -37.49 12.52 15.60
CA ARG A 28 -36.96 12.85 16.94
C ARG A 28 -35.74 11.99 17.22
N ARG A 29 -34.81 12.53 18.00
CA ARG A 29 -33.53 11.89 18.34
C ARG A 29 -33.66 10.50 19.01
N SER A 30 -34.84 10.17 19.54
CA SER A 30 -35.16 8.91 20.22
C SER A 30 -35.97 7.93 19.37
N ASP A 31 -36.35 8.31 18.14
CA ASP A 31 -37.23 7.49 17.31
C ASP A 31 -36.42 6.37 16.63
N PRO A 32 -36.98 5.15 16.51
CA PRO A 32 -36.33 4.06 15.83
C PRO A 32 -36.18 4.37 14.33
N THR A 33 -35.00 4.10 13.80
CA THR A 33 -34.69 4.21 12.37
C THR A 33 -34.53 2.83 11.73
N GLU A 34 -34.73 2.73 10.42
CA GLU A 34 -34.46 1.57 9.59
C GLU A 34 -32.99 1.18 9.69
N SER A 35 -32.09 2.16 9.67
CA SER A 35 -30.65 1.92 9.88
C SER A 35 -30.36 1.36 11.27
N GLY A 36 -30.99 1.88 12.33
CA GLY A 36 -30.84 1.36 13.69
C GLY A 36 -31.43 -0.05 13.85
N LEU A 37 -32.55 -0.33 13.17
CA LEU A 37 -33.15 -1.66 13.14
C LEU A 37 -32.28 -2.66 12.36
N ALA A 38 -31.70 -2.24 11.24
CA ALA A 38 -30.77 -3.04 10.45
C ALA A 38 -29.49 -3.38 11.25
N GLN A 39 -28.93 -2.42 11.99
CA GLN A 39 -27.82 -2.67 12.91
C GLN A 39 -28.21 -3.63 14.06
N THR A 40 -29.44 -3.52 14.56
CA THR A 40 -29.96 -4.46 15.58
C THR A 40 -30.06 -5.87 15.02
N LEU A 41 -30.55 -6.04 13.79
CA LEU A 41 -30.61 -7.32 13.09
C LEU A 41 -29.21 -7.91 12.90
N GLU A 42 -28.25 -7.11 12.43
CA GLU A 42 -26.85 -7.50 12.25
C GLU A 42 -26.27 -8.08 13.54
N LYS A 43 -26.44 -7.37 14.68
CA LYS A 43 -25.99 -7.84 16.00
C LYS A 43 -26.71 -9.09 16.49
N CYS A 44 -28.00 -9.27 16.15
CA CYS A 44 -28.71 -10.51 16.47
C CYS A 44 -28.16 -11.71 15.69
N VAL A 45 -27.88 -11.55 14.40
CA VAL A 45 -27.31 -12.61 13.55
C VAL A 45 -25.89 -12.93 13.98
N GLU A 46 -25.08 -11.91 14.26
CA GLU A 46 -23.72 -12.08 14.81
C GLU A 46 -23.75 -12.90 16.11
N ALA A 47 -24.70 -12.63 16.99
CA ALA A 47 -24.82 -13.30 18.29
C ALA A 47 -25.15 -14.79 18.17
N ASP A 48 -26.12 -15.15 17.34
CA ASP A 48 -26.64 -16.53 17.17
C ASP A 48 -26.92 -16.84 15.68
N PRO A 49 -25.88 -17.09 14.87
CA PRO A 49 -26.03 -17.25 13.42
C PRO A 49 -26.80 -18.52 13.04
N GLN A 50 -26.66 -19.60 13.83
CA GLN A 50 -27.31 -20.88 13.56
C GLN A 50 -28.84 -20.74 13.56
N LYS A 51 -29.39 -20.00 14.52
CA LYS A 51 -30.83 -19.68 14.57
C LYS A 51 -31.34 -19.11 13.24
N PHE A 52 -30.57 -18.26 12.59
CA PHE A 52 -30.97 -17.66 11.33
C PHE A 52 -30.85 -18.67 10.17
N THR A 53 -29.79 -19.46 10.13
CA THR A 53 -29.64 -20.53 9.12
C THR A 53 -30.62 -21.68 9.27
N ASP A 54 -31.25 -21.88 10.43
CA ASP A 54 -32.32 -22.87 10.58
C ASP A 54 -33.53 -22.57 9.67
N ASN A 55 -33.78 -21.29 9.36
CA ASN A 55 -34.79 -20.89 8.39
C ASN A 55 -34.55 -19.46 7.85
N LEU A 56 -33.84 -19.33 6.72
CA LEU A 56 -33.62 -18.04 6.05
C LEU A 56 -34.73 -17.63 5.07
N LEU A 57 -35.64 -18.54 4.70
CA LEU A 57 -36.67 -18.29 3.70
C LEU A 57 -37.52 -17.02 3.96
N PRO A 58 -37.93 -16.69 5.20
CA PRO A 58 -38.73 -15.49 5.46
C PRO A 58 -38.04 -14.19 5.04
N PHE A 59 -36.70 -14.15 5.02
CA PHE A 59 -35.93 -12.96 4.69
C PHE A 59 -35.74 -12.74 3.17
N GLN A 60 -36.25 -13.62 2.30
CA GLN A 60 -36.10 -13.45 0.85
C GLN A 60 -36.79 -12.20 0.31
N GLY A 61 -37.94 -11.84 0.90
CA GLY A 61 -38.77 -10.72 0.45
C GLY A 61 -38.54 -9.40 1.20
N VAL A 62 -37.66 -9.38 2.21
CA VAL A 62 -37.38 -8.15 2.96
C VAL A 62 -36.50 -7.21 2.13
N ARG A 63 -36.54 -5.91 2.45
CA ARG A 63 -35.79 -4.88 1.74
C ARG A 63 -34.28 -5.15 1.73
N ALA A 64 -33.61 -4.74 0.66
CA ALA A 64 -32.17 -4.98 0.47
C ALA A 64 -31.30 -4.46 1.63
N LEU A 65 -31.72 -3.38 2.30
CA LEU A 65 -31.07 -2.86 3.52
C LEU A 65 -30.93 -3.95 4.58
N TYR A 66 -32.02 -4.63 4.93
CA TYR A 66 -32.01 -5.67 5.96
C TYR A 66 -31.33 -6.95 5.49
N GLN A 67 -31.47 -7.30 4.20
CA GLN A 67 -30.71 -8.41 3.61
C GLN A 67 -29.20 -8.17 3.74
N SER A 68 -28.73 -6.96 3.44
CA SER A 68 -27.31 -6.61 3.56
C SER A 68 -26.81 -6.68 5.01
N SER A 69 -27.59 -6.19 5.98
CA SER A 69 -27.24 -6.31 7.41
C SER A 69 -27.27 -7.75 7.92
N LEU A 70 -28.18 -8.58 7.42
CA LEU A 70 -28.21 -10.01 7.74
C LEU A 70 -26.94 -10.71 7.23
N LEU A 71 -26.50 -10.43 5.99
CA LEU A 71 -25.24 -10.95 5.45
C LEU A 71 -24.00 -10.45 6.23
N ARG A 72 -23.97 -9.18 6.63
CA ARG A 72 -22.89 -8.63 7.48
C ARG A 72 -22.84 -9.29 8.85
N GLY A 73 -24.00 -9.59 9.46
CA GLY A 73 -24.06 -10.31 10.72
C GLY A 73 -23.46 -11.72 10.62
N PHE A 74 -23.69 -12.43 9.51
CA PHE A 74 -23.02 -13.70 9.25
C PHE A 74 -21.51 -13.56 9.05
N GLN A 75 -21.08 -12.47 8.41
CA GLN A 75 -19.67 -12.18 8.22
C GLN A 75 -18.95 -11.94 9.56
N ASP A 76 -19.56 -11.15 10.44
CA ASP A 76 -19.01 -10.89 11.78
C ASP A 76 -19.04 -12.16 12.64
N ALA A 77 -20.13 -12.95 12.59
CA ALA A 77 -20.18 -14.26 13.23
C ALA A 77 -19.06 -15.19 12.76
N TRP A 78 -18.76 -15.19 11.46
CA TRP A 78 -17.67 -15.97 10.88
C TRP A 78 -16.30 -15.53 11.41
N ARG A 79 -16.05 -14.22 11.46
CA ARG A 79 -14.80 -13.66 12.01
C ARG A 79 -14.61 -13.99 13.49
N ASP A 80 -15.72 -14.08 14.22
CA ASP A 80 -15.79 -14.55 15.60
C ASP A 80 -15.72 -16.08 15.75
N LYS A 81 -15.48 -16.81 14.66
CA LYS A 81 -15.32 -18.27 14.59
C LYS A 81 -16.55 -19.04 15.05
N LYS A 82 -17.74 -18.52 14.75
CA LYS A 82 -19.01 -19.20 15.02
C LYS A 82 -19.40 -20.07 13.84
N ASP A 83 -19.93 -21.25 14.15
CA ASP A 83 -20.44 -22.20 13.15
C ASP A 83 -21.90 -21.90 12.80
N PHE A 84 -22.23 -22.09 11.53
CA PHE A 84 -23.59 -22.03 10.99
C PHE A 84 -23.67 -22.73 9.62
N ASP A 85 -24.89 -22.98 9.12
CA ASP A 85 -25.08 -23.68 7.85
C ASP A 85 -24.83 -22.78 6.63
N TRP A 86 -23.67 -23.00 6.01
CA TRP A 86 -23.24 -22.27 4.82
C TRP A 86 -23.91 -22.71 3.53
N VAL A 87 -24.39 -23.95 3.44
CA VAL A 87 -25.17 -24.40 2.28
C VAL A 87 -26.43 -23.54 2.23
N VAL A 88 -27.13 -23.44 3.36
CA VAL A 88 -28.35 -22.64 3.48
C VAL A 88 -28.09 -21.16 3.21
N LEU A 89 -26.98 -20.59 3.72
CA LEU A 89 -26.63 -19.20 3.46
C LEU A 89 -26.34 -18.92 1.97
N LEU A 90 -25.56 -19.77 1.30
CA LEU A 90 -25.26 -19.57 -0.11
C LEU A 90 -26.49 -19.80 -1.00
N GLU A 91 -27.35 -20.77 -0.67
CA GLU A 91 -28.62 -20.97 -1.36
C GLU A 91 -29.53 -19.75 -1.23
N PHE A 92 -29.59 -19.17 -0.03
CA PHE A 92 -30.32 -17.94 0.23
C PHE A 92 -29.79 -16.76 -0.61
N ILE A 93 -28.47 -16.53 -0.63
CA ILE A 93 -27.86 -15.49 -1.46
C ILE A 93 -28.19 -15.72 -2.94
N HIS A 94 -28.05 -16.95 -3.43
CA HIS A 94 -28.37 -17.29 -4.81
C HIS A 94 -29.83 -17.04 -5.15
N GLN A 95 -30.76 -17.36 -4.24
CA GLN A 95 -32.19 -17.09 -4.41
C GLN A 95 -32.52 -15.60 -4.45
N ILE A 96 -31.88 -14.77 -3.61
CA ILE A 96 -32.02 -13.31 -3.67
C ILE A 96 -31.62 -12.81 -5.07
N LEU A 97 -30.49 -13.26 -5.58
CA LEU A 97 -29.97 -12.82 -6.88
C LEU A 97 -30.84 -13.25 -8.07
N LEU A 98 -31.61 -14.32 -7.94
CA LEU A 98 -32.57 -14.77 -8.95
C LEU A 98 -33.96 -14.11 -8.84
N SER A 99 -34.24 -13.39 -7.75
CA SER A 99 -35.55 -12.78 -7.51
C SER A 99 -35.78 -11.54 -8.38
N GLU A 100 -36.82 -11.56 -9.22
CA GLU A 100 -37.23 -10.36 -10.00
C GLU A 100 -37.59 -9.18 -9.11
N GLN A 101 -38.18 -9.44 -7.93
CA GLN A 101 -38.58 -8.41 -6.98
C GLN A 101 -37.36 -7.60 -6.51
N PHE A 102 -36.26 -8.28 -6.20
CA PHE A 102 -35.00 -7.67 -5.79
C PHE A 102 -34.45 -6.70 -6.85
N TRP A 103 -34.61 -7.03 -8.14
CA TRP A 103 -34.20 -6.18 -9.26
C TRP A 103 -35.18 -5.04 -9.56
N SER A 104 -36.46 -5.22 -9.23
CA SER A 104 -37.51 -4.21 -9.47
C SER A 104 -37.58 -3.11 -8.41
N GLU A 105 -36.96 -3.33 -7.23
CA GLU A 105 -36.93 -2.35 -6.15
C GLU A 105 -36.29 -1.04 -6.61
N LYS A 106 -36.97 0.08 -6.35
CA LYS A 106 -36.50 1.43 -6.65
C LYS A 106 -36.00 2.07 -5.36
N TYR A 107 -34.85 2.72 -5.44
CA TYR A 107 -34.27 3.46 -4.31
C TYR A 107 -34.42 4.96 -4.59
N GLU A 108 -34.94 5.71 -3.62
CA GLU A 108 -34.93 7.18 -3.65
C GLU A 108 -33.57 7.70 -3.15
N ASP A 109 -33.09 8.80 -3.74
CA ASP A 109 -31.90 9.55 -3.30
C ASP A 109 -30.61 8.75 -3.05
N GLY A 110 -30.10 8.08 -4.10
CA GLY A 110 -28.68 7.74 -4.21
C GLY A 110 -28.14 6.59 -3.33
N LEU A 111 -28.89 6.10 -2.35
CA LEU A 111 -28.52 4.96 -1.51
C LEU A 111 -29.06 3.65 -2.10
N ASN A 112 -28.33 3.09 -3.06
CA ASN A 112 -28.66 1.81 -3.67
C ASN A 112 -28.27 0.64 -2.74
N CYS A 113 -29.16 0.29 -1.80
CA CYS A 113 -28.97 -0.81 -0.84
C CYS A 113 -28.74 -2.17 -1.52
N ARG A 114 -29.07 -2.32 -2.81
CA ARG A 114 -28.77 -3.52 -3.60
C ARG A 114 -27.28 -3.80 -3.68
N ASN A 115 -26.47 -2.77 -3.91
CA ASN A 115 -25.03 -2.93 -4.04
C ASN A 115 -24.39 -3.39 -2.72
N TRP A 116 -24.97 -3.04 -1.58
CA TRP A 116 -24.52 -3.52 -0.28
C TRP A 116 -24.74 -5.02 -0.09
N VAL A 117 -25.79 -5.59 -0.69
CA VAL A 117 -25.99 -7.05 -0.73
C VAL A 117 -24.91 -7.71 -1.57
N PHE A 118 -24.52 -7.11 -2.71
CA PHE A 118 -23.44 -7.63 -3.56
C PHE A 118 -22.09 -7.62 -2.85
N ALA A 119 -21.76 -6.49 -2.22
CA ALA A 119 -20.52 -6.35 -1.47
C ALA A 119 -20.46 -7.33 -0.30
N ALA A 120 -21.54 -7.45 0.48
CA ALA A 120 -21.60 -8.39 1.60
C ALA A 120 -21.50 -9.85 1.13
N ALA A 121 -22.15 -10.22 0.03
CA ALA A 121 -22.03 -11.56 -0.55
C ALA A 121 -20.61 -11.85 -1.07
N ALA A 122 -19.98 -10.88 -1.75
CA ALA A 122 -18.60 -11.01 -2.22
C ALA A 122 -17.62 -11.14 -1.05
N ASP A 123 -17.77 -10.31 -0.01
CA ASP A 123 -16.93 -10.34 1.19
C ASP A 123 -17.09 -11.68 1.94
N LEU A 124 -18.31 -12.20 2.11
CA LEU A 124 -18.57 -13.51 2.72
C LEU A 124 -17.85 -14.65 1.96
N ILE A 125 -17.95 -14.64 0.63
CA ILE A 125 -17.27 -15.65 -0.19
C ILE A 125 -15.75 -15.47 -0.10
N SER A 126 -15.26 -14.23 -0.14
CA SER A 126 -13.83 -13.92 -0.04
C SER A 126 -13.24 -14.38 1.30
N ASP A 127 -13.84 -13.98 2.43
CA ASP A 127 -13.37 -14.27 3.79
C ASP A 127 -13.20 -15.79 4.02
N ARG A 128 -14.03 -16.62 3.38
CA ARG A 128 -13.96 -18.07 3.50
C ARG A 128 -13.07 -18.77 2.46
N THR A 129 -12.69 -18.07 1.39
CA THR A 129 -11.71 -18.58 0.41
C THR A 129 -10.26 -18.29 0.80
N GLN A 130 -10.02 -17.31 1.69
CA GLN A 130 -8.67 -16.90 2.10
C GLN A 130 -8.09 -17.66 3.31
N ASP A 131 -8.92 -18.11 4.26
CA ASP A 131 -8.44 -18.76 5.49
C ASP A 131 -8.34 -20.28 5.35
N ASP A 132 -7.13 -20.80 5.11
CA ASP A 132 -6.87 -22.25 5.01
C ASP A 132 -7.29 -23.07 6.23
N THR A 133 -7.42 -22.45 7.42
CA THR A 133 -7.79 -23.16 8.65
C THR A 133 -9.29 -23.42 8.77
N HIS A 134 -10.12 -22.64 8.08
CA HIS A 134 -11.59 -22.74 8.09
C HIS A 134 -12.19 -22.58 6.67
N ALA A 135 -11.44 -22.94 5.63
CA ALA A 135 -11.84 -22.66 4.26
C ALA A 135 -13.03 -23.48 3.75
N PHE A 136 -13.62 -23.03 2.64
CA PHE A 136 -14.71 -23.71 1.94
C PHE A 136 -14.49 -25.21 1.76
N ASP A 137 -15.53 -26.01 2.07
CA ASP A 137 -15.67 -27.37 1.58
C ASP A 137 -15.83 -27.34 0.05
N ALA A 138 -15.21 -28.31 -0.64
CA ALA A 138 -15.24 -28.42 -2.09
C ALA A 138 -16.67 -28.48 -2.65
N GLN A 139 -17.63 -28.99 -1.86
CA GLN A 139 -19.05 -29.10 -2.25
C GLN A 139 -19.74 -27.74 -2.45
N LEU A 140 -19.24 -26.68 -1.82
CA LEU A 140 -19.83 -25.34 -1.87
C LEU A 140 -19.29 -24.50 -3.04
N LEU A 141 -18.14 -24.88 -3.61
CA LEU A 141 -17.50 -24.13 -4.69
C LEU A 141 -18.39 -23.94 -5.92
N PRO A 142 -19.17 -24.92 -6.41
CA PRO A 142 -20.02 -24.72 -7.58
C PRO A 142 -21.12 -23.68 -7.36
N LEU A 143 -21.63 -23.55 -6.14
CA LEU A 143 -22.66 -22.56 -5.82
C LEU A 143 -22.05 -21.16 -5.66
N ALA A 144 -20.91 -21.06 -4.97
CA ALA A 144 -20.15 -19.82 -4.86
C ALA A 144 -19.76 -19.26 -6.25
N GLU A 145 -19.34 -20.13 -7.18
CA GLU A 145 -19.02 -19.74 -8.55
C GLU A 145 -20.20 -19.07 -9.26
N LYS A 146 -21.39 -19.68 -9.19
CA LYS A 146 -22.60 -19.14 -9.83
C LYS A 146 -22.96 -17.77 -9.27
N ILE A 147 -22.88 -17.62 -7.95
CA ILE A 147 -23.13 -16.34 -7.27
C ILE A 147 -22.14 -15.28 -7.77
N LEU A 148 -20.84 -15.57 -7.75
CA LEU A 148 -19.80 -14.64 -8.20
C LEU A 148 -19.96 -14.22 -9.67
N LEU A 149 -20.33 -15.15 -10.56
CA LEU A 149 -20.59 -14.83 -11.97
C LEU A 149 -21.79 -13.89 -12.15
N ILE A 150 -22.85 -14.06 -11.35
CA ILE A 150 -24.00 -13.15 -11.36
C ILE A 150 -23.56 -11.77 -10.83
N LEU A 151 -22.86 -11.73 -9.71
CA LEU A 151 -22.36 -10.47 -9.12
C LEU A 151 -21.47 -9.72 -10.11
N ALA A 152 -20.52 -10.39 -10.77
CA ALA A 152 -19.63 -9.77 -11.73
C ALA A 152 -20.35 -9.13 -12.92
N GLU A 153 -21.49 -9.67 -13.34
CA GLU A 153 -22.29 -9.13 -14.45
C GLU A 153 -23.21 -7.98 -14.01
N LYS A 154 -23.63 -7.98 -12.75
CA LYS A 154 -24.68 -7.08 -12.27
C LYS A 154 -24.19 -5.93 -11.41
N THR A 155 -23.02 -6.05 -10.79
CA THR A 155 -22.45 -4.98 -9.97
C THR A 155 -22.03 -3.83 -10.87
N GLU A 156 -22.65 -2.67 -10.62
CA GLU A 156 -22.34 -1.44 -11.33
C GLU A 156 -20.93 -0.95 -10.96
N PRO A 157 -20.21 -0.35 -11.91
CA PRO A 157 -18.93 0.27 -11.62
C PRO A 157 -19.12 1.44 -10.65
N SER A 158 -18.18 1.61 -9.72
CA SER A 158 -18.14 2.82 -8.92
C SER A 158 -17.52 3.96 -9.74
N VAL A 159 -17.73 5.21 -9.31
CA VAL A 159 -16.95 6.33 -9.86
C VAL A 159 -15.54 6.23 -9.27
N PHE A 160 -14.73 5.34 -9.84
CA PHE A 160 -13.33 5.17 -9.49
C PHE A 160 -12.46 5.80 -10.59
N THR A 161 -11.54 6.66 -10.20
CA THR A 161 -10.57 7.28 -11.08
C THR A 161 -9.16 6.77 -10.76
N PRO A 162 -8.21 6.80 -11.73
CA PRO A 162 -6.83 6.41 -11.48
C PRO A 162 -6.10 7.29 -10.44
N THR A 163 -6.73 8.41 -10.03
CA THR A 163 -6.22 9.35 -9.02
C THR A 163 -6.77 9.08 -7.63
N ASP A 164 -7.82 8.28 -7.50
CA ASP A 164 -8.38 7.90 -6.21
C ASP A 164 -7.43 6.97 -5.46
N SER A 165 -7.62 6.85 -4.15
CA SER A 165 -6.72 6.03 -3.34
C SER A 165 -6.79 4.59 -3.81
N SER A 166 -5.64 3.92 -3.86
CA SER A 166 -5.55 2.51 -4.23
C SER A 166 -6.34 1.57 -3.31
N LEU A 167 -6.66 2.01 -2.09
CA LEU A 167 -7.57 1.31 -1.18
C LEU A 167 -9.02 1.38 -1.65
N ASP A 168 -9.39 2.42 -2.40
CA ASP A 168 -10.75 2.70 -2.84
C ASP A 168 -11.15 1.74 -3.98
N ALA A 169 -10.18 1.34 -4.82
CA ALA A 169 -10.40 0.41 -5.93
C ALA A 169 -10.88 -0.97 -5.44
N LEU A 170 -10.14 -1.60 -4.52
CA LEU A 170 -10.46 -2.94 -4.01
C LEU A 170 -11.63 -2.93 -3.02
N SER A 171 -11.83 -1.82 -2.31
CA SER A 171 -12.93 -1.69 -1.34
C SER A 171 -14.26 -1.32 -1.98
N SER A 172 -14.26 -0.87 -3.24
CA SER A 172 -15.49 -0.70 -4.04
C SER A 172 -16.25 -2.02 -4.19
N ASP A 173 -17.57 -1.94 -4.40
CA ASP A 173 -18.41 -3.13 -4.54
C ASP A 173 -17.93 -4.03 -5.69
N LYS A 174 -17.53 -3.42 -6.82
CA LYS A 174 -17.04 -4.15 -7.99
C LYS A 174 -15.63 -4.71 -7.78
N GLY A 175 -14.75 -3.97 -7.10
CA GLY A 175 -13.42 -4.43 -6.71
C GLY A 175 -13.47 -5.63 -5.75
N LYS A 176 -14.41 -5.62 -4.79
CA LYS A 176 -14.68 -6.74 -3.90
C LYS A 176 -15.13 -7.98 -4.65
N VAL A 177 -16.04 -7.84 -5.60
CA VAL A 177 -16.52 -8.96 -6.44
C VAL A 177 -15.36 -9.59 -7.21
N PHE A 178 -14.54 -8.79 -7.92
CA PHE A 178 -13.42 -9.36 -8.67
C PHE A 178 -12.33 -9.95 -7.77
N SER A 179 -12.08 -9.36 -6.60
CA SER A 179 -11.18 -9.92 -5.59
C SER A 179 -11.69 -11.28 -5.11
N ALA A 180 -12.97 -11.39 -4.79
CA ALA A 180 -13.61 -12.65 -4.38
C ALA A 180 -13.52 -13.72 -5.49
N MET A 181 -13.63 -13.34 -6.77
CA MET A 181 -13.42 -14.25 -7.89
C MET A 181 -11.99 -14.78 -7.98
N VAL A 182 -10.97 -13.95 -7.72
CA VAL A 182 -9.58 -14.41 -7.69
C VAL A 182 -9.33 -15.33 -6.50
N ASN A 183 -9.81 -14.97 -5.31
CA ASN A 183 -9.68 -15.83 -4.11
C ASN A 183 -10.41 -17.17 -4.29
N TYR A 184 -11.59 -17.15 -4.92
CA TYR A 184 -12.29 -18.36 -5.34
C TYR A 184 -11.44 -19.22 -6.27
N ALA A 185 -10.83 -18.61 -7.29
CA ALA A 185 -9.99 -19.33 -8.26
C ALA A 185 -8.77 -19.97 -7.59
N LEU A 186 -8.13 -19.27 -6.66
CA LEU A 186 -7.04 -19.81 -5.83
C LEU A 186 -7.49 -21.00 -4.99
N ARG A 187 -8.63 -20.89 -4.31
CA ARG A 187 -9.19 -22.00 -3.52
C ARG A 187 -9.56 -23.20 -4.39
N PHE A 188 -10.15 -22.95 -5.55
CA PHE A 188 -10.46 -23.97 -6.54
C PHE A 188 -9.18 -24.71 -6.99
N ALA A 189 -8.10 -23.98 -7.26
CA ALA A 189 -6.80 -24.55 -7.63
C ALA A 189 -6.22 -25.45 -6.52
N CYS A 190 -6.28 -25.00 -5.25
CA CYS A 190 -5.77 -25.79 -4.12
C CYS A 190 -6.52 -27.12 -3.93
N LEU A 191 -7.82 -27.16 -4.23
CA LEU A 191 -8.64 -28.37 -4.04
C LEU A 191 -8.64 -29.32 -5.25
N ASN A 192 -8.28 -28.83 -6.44
CA ASN A 192 -8.31 -29.58 -7.69
C ASN A 192 -6.90 -29.78 -8.27
N ASP A 193 -5.91 -30.07 -7.42
CA ASP A 193 -4.47 -30.15 -7.70
C ASP A 193 -4.06 -31.36 -8.60
N VAL A 194 -4.86 -31.63 -9.62
CA VAL A 194 -4.56 -32.52 -10.74
C VAL A 194 -3.75 -31.72 -11.76
N GLU A 195 -2.87 -32.38 -12.53
CA GLU A 195 -2.07 -31.79 -13.64
C GLU A 195 -2.95 -31.18 -14.76
N LEU A 196 -3.65 -30.09 -14.45
CA LEU A 196 -4.43 -29.32 -15.40
C LEU A 196 -3.54 -28.24 -16.03
N GLU A 197 -3.77 -27.98 -17.31
CA GLU A 197 -3.07 -26.90 -18.05
C GLU A 197 -3.31 -25.51 -17.43
N PHE A 198 -4.44 -25.33 -16.76
CA PHE A 198 -4.82 -24.14 -16.00
C PHE A 198 -5.57 -24.57 -14.73
N ARG A 199 -5.37 -23.83 -13.63
CA ARG A 199 -5.79 -24.29 -12.28
C ARG A 199 -7.05 -23.60 -11.74
N TRP A 200 -7.56 -22.59 -12.43
CA TRP A 200 -8.86 -21.97 -12.15
C TRP A 200 -10.01 -22.59 -12.95
N SER A 201 -11.24 -22.44 -12.49
CA SER A 201 -12.40 -22.99 -13.18
C SER A 201 -12.63 -22.36 -14.56
N HIS A 202 -13.18 -23.16 -15.49
CA HIS A 202 -13.35 -22.73 -16.88
C HIS A 202 -14.23 -21.49 -17.03
N SER A 203 -15.30 -21.40 -16.24
CA SER A 203 -16.27 -20.30 -16.26
C SER A 203 -15.66 -18.99 -15.75
N ILE A 204 -14.89 -19.02 -14.66
CA ILE A 204 -14.18 -17.85 -14.12
C ILE A 204 -13.11 -17.38 -15.11
N ARG A 205 -12.32 -18.31 -15.65
CA ARG A 205 -11.34 -18.04 -16.71
C ARG A 205 -11.96 -17.35 -17.92
N ALA A 206 -13.07 -17.91 -18.42
CA ALA A 206 -13.79 -17.36 -19.56
C ALA A 206 -14.35 -15.97 -19.26
N ASN A 207 -14.86 -15.74 -18.04
CA ASN A 207 -15.37 -14.44 -17.61
C ASN A 207 -14.25 -13.38 -17.60
N PHE A 208 -13.11 -13.66 -16.97
CA PHE A 208 -11.96 -12.76 -16.96
C PHE A 208 -11.45 -12.47 -18.38
N THR A 209 -11.37 -13.51 -19.23
CA THR A 209 -10.97 -13.35 -20.64
C THR A 209 -11.91 -12.43 -21.41
N LYS A 210 -13.23 -12.63 -21.27
CA LYS A 210 -14.27 -11.79 -21.89
C LYS A 210 -14.11 -10.32 -21.47
N ARG A 211 -13.82 -10.07 -20.19
CA ARG A 211 -13.69 -8.72 -19.62
C ARG A 211 -12.36 -8.02 -19.93
N LEU A 212 -11.40 -8.71 -20.56
CA LEU A 212 -10.22 -8.02 -21.11
C LEU A 212 -10.61 -7.04 -22.24
N ASP A 213 -11.73 -7.28 -22.93
CA ASP A 213 -12.34 -6.30 -23.82
C ASP A 213 -12.99 -5.18 -23.00
N ARG A 214 -12.47 -3.95 -23.15
CA ARG A 214 -12.93 -2.78 -22.40
C ARG A 214 -14.30 -2.27 -22.84
N ASN A 215 -14.82 -2.74 -23.97
CA ASN A 215 -16.22 -2.52 -24.35
C ASN A 215 -17.18 -3.40 -23.55
N VAL A 216 -16.69 -4.54 -23.03
CA VAL A 216 -17.45 -5.40 -22.12
C VAL A 216 -17.27 -4.93 -20.67
N GLU A 217 -16.03 -4.65 -20.28
CA GLU A 217 -15.69 -4.19 -18.94
C GLU A 217 -14.90 -2.89 -18.97
N SER A 218 -15.63 -1.79 -18.89
CA SER A 218 -15.08 -0.44 -18.88
C SER A 218 -14.58 0.00 -17.51
N SER A 219 -14.79 -0.79 -16.45
CA SER A 219 -14.42 -0.37 -15.10
C SER A 219 -12.92 -0.48 -14.84
N LEU A 220 -12.40 0.51 -14.12
CA LEU A 220 -10.99 0.59 -13.76
C LEU A 220 -10.65 -0.36 -12.61
N GLU A 221 -11.62 -0.71 -11.77
CA GLU A 221 -11.48 -1.66 -10.67
C GLU A 221 -11.07 -3.04 -11.18
N PHE A 222 -11.64 -3.51 -12.30
CA PHE A 222 -11.21 -4.77 -12.91
C PHE A 222 -9.73 -4.71 -13.32
N SER A 223 -9.29 -3.58 -13.88
CA SER A 223 -7.90 -3.41 -14.31
C SER A 223 -6.96 -3.38 -13.11
N TYR A 224 -7.34 -2.65 -12.07
CA TYR A 224 -6.62 -2.63 -10.79
C TYR A 224 -6.52 -4.04 -10.19
N THR A 225 -7.61 -4.81 -10.14
CA THR A 225 -7.62 -6.20 -9.64
C THR A 225 -6.68 -7.10 -10.44
N LEU A 226 -6.69 -7.02 -11.78
CA LEU A 226 -5.77 -7.82 -12.62
C LEU A 226 -4.29 -7.53 -12.28
N GLY A 227 -3.96 -6.28 -12.04
CA GLY A 227 -2.61 -5.88 -11.63
C GLY A 227 -2.27 -6.31 -10.21
N PHE A 228 -3.19 -6.08 -9.27
CA PHE A 228 -3.00 -6.40 -7.85
C PHE A 228 -2.79 -7.90 -7.62
N TYR A 229 -3.59 -8.74 -8.27
CA TYR A 229 -3.49 -10.19 -8.17
C TYR A 229 -2.63 -10.83 -9.27
N LEU A 230 -1.73 -10.09 -9.93
CA LEU A 230 -1.00 -10.61 -11.09
C LEU A 230 -0.16 -11.86 -10.78
N LEU A 231 0.44 -11.94 -9.58
CA LEU A 231 1.22 -13.11 -9.16
C LEU A 231 0.31 -14.33 -8.92
N ASP A 232 -0.86 -14.11 -8.34
CA ASP A 232 -1.87 -15.15 -8.13
C ASP A 232 -2.36 -15.68 -9.47
N LEU A 233 -2.68 -14.79 -10.41
CA LEU A 233 -3.07 -15.15 -11.77
C LEU A 233 -1.96 -15.92 -12.52
N LEU A 234 -0.69 -15.55 -12.34
CA LEU A 234 0.44 -16.31 -12.88
C LEU A 234 0.51 -17.74 -12.31
N SER A 235 0.22 -17.91 -11.03
CA SER A 235 0.19 -19.23 -10.38
C SER A 235 -1.00 -20.10 -10.83
N LEU A 236 -2.08 -19.45 -11.28
CA LEU A 236 -3.29 -20.11 -11.78
C LEU A 236 -3.16 -20.52 -13.24
N ASP A 237 -2.64 -19.64 -14.10
CA ASP A 237 -2.55 -19.86 -15.55
C ASP A 237 -1.49 -18.92 -16.17
N GLU A 238 -0.21 -19.33 -16.10
CA GLU A 238 0.91 -18.56 -16.64
C GLU A 238 0.74 -18.27 -18.14
N ARG A 239 0.27 -19.25 -18.93
CA ARG A 239 0.07 -19.10 -20.38
C ARG A 239 -0.96 -18.02 -20.68
N TRP A 240 -2.06 -17.96 -19.93
CA TRP A 240 -3.07 -16.93 -20.08
C TRP A 240 -2.54 -15.55 -19.74
N VAL A 241 -1.80 -15.39 -18.63
CA VAL A 241 -1.22 -14.09 -18.27
C VAL A 241 -0.22 -13.62 -19.33
N VAL A 242 0.69 -14.50 -19.76
CA VAL A 242 1.70 -14.17 -20.77
C VAL A 242 1.05 -13.80 -22.10
N GLY A 243 0.05 -14.57 -22.54
CA GLY A 243 -0.68 -14.31 -23.78
C GLY A 243 -1.52 -13.03 -23.77
N ASN A 244 -1.95 -12.57 -22.59
CA ASN A 244 -2.85 -11.43 -22.45
C ASN A 244 -2.21 -10.19 -21.80
N ILE A 245 -0.88 -10.15 -21.65
CA ILE A 245 -0.22 -9.10 -20.87
C ILE A 245 -0.52 -7.68 -21.33
N ASN A 246 -0.58 -7.47 -22.65
CA ASN A 246 -0.87 -6.16 -23.23
C ASN A 246 -2.36 -5.79 -23.13
N SER A 247 -3.24 -6.75 -22.88
CA SER A 247 -4.66 -6.53 -22.60
C SER A 247 -4.89 -6.27 -21.10
N ILE A 248 -4.15 -6.98 -20.24
CA ILE A 248 -4.08 -6.74 -18.79
C ILE A 248 -3.58 -5.31 -18.55
N PHE A 249 -2.41 -4.97 -19.11
CA PHE A 249 -1.83 -3.63 -19.10
C PHE A 249 -2.11 -2.92 -20.42
N SER A 250 -3.36 -2.49 -20.59
CA SER A 250 -3.88 -1.89 -21.84
C SER A 250 -3.06 -0.69 -22.32
N GLN A 251 -2.05 -0.90 -23.18
CA GLN A 251 -1.17 0.18 -23.60
C GLN A 251 -1.90 1.28 -24.38
N GLN A 252 -3.04 0.95 -24.98
CA GLN A 252 -3.88 1.86 -25.76
C GLN A 252 -4.81 2.72 -24.90
N ASN A 253 -5.02 2.36 -23.63
CA ASN A 253 -5.90 3.10 -22.72
C ASN A 253 -5.13 3.45 -21.43
N GLU A 254 -4.81 4.74 -21.28
CA GLU A 254 -3.95 5.22 -20.20
C GLU A 254 -4.54 4.95 -18.81
N ASP A 255 -5.83 5.19 -18.63
CA ASP A 255 -6.48 5.03 -17.32
C ASP A 255 -6.49 3.56 -16.89
N HIS A 256 -6.84 2.64 -17.79
CA HIS A 256 -6.82 1.21 -17.51
C HIS A 256 -5.39 0.70 -17.27
N TRP A 257 -4.42 1.17 -18.05
CA TRP A 257 -3.02 0.83 -17.83
C TRP A 257 -2.52 1.35 -16.47
N GLN A 258 -2.83 2.59 -16.13
CA GLN A 258 -2.43 3.20 -14.87
C GLN A 258 -3.07 2.45 -13.69
N ALA A 259 -4.36 2.12 -13.75
CA ALA A 259 -5.04 1.35 -12.73
C ALA A 259 -4.39 -0.03 -12.53
N ALA A 260 -4.18 -0.79 -13.61
CA ALA A 260 -3.53 -2.09 -13.56
C ALA A 260 -2.10 -2.01 -13.04
N PHE A 261 -1.29 -1.10 -13.56
CA PHE A 261 0.11 -0.99 -13.14
C PHE A 261 0.26 -0.49 -11.70
N SER A 262 -0.64 0.38 -11.24
CA SER A 262 -0.72 0.78 -9.83
C SER A 262 -1.00 -0.41 -8.93
N GLY A 263 -2.00 -1.23 -9.28
CA GLY A 263 -2.28 -2.49 -8.56
C GLY A 263 -1.07 -3.41 -8.53
N CYS A 264 -0.38 -3.59 -9.66
CA CYS A 264 0.84 -4.42 -9.75
C CYS A 264 2.01 -3.90 -8.89
N LEU A 265 2.15 -2.58 -8.74
CA LEU A 265 3.18 -1.99 -7.88
C LEU A 265 2.84 -2.13 -6.39
N LEU A 266 1.55 -2.12 -6.03
CA LEU A 266 1.08 -2.12 -4.65
C LEU A 266 0.89 -3.52 -4.07
N SER A 267 0.69 -4.54 -4.90
CA SER A 267 0.46 -5.92 -4.48
C SER A 267 1.57 -6.50 -3.61
N SER A 268 2.83 -6.11 -3.87
CA SER A 268 3.98 -6.54 -3.09
C SER A 268 4.87 -5.38 -2.68
N ARG A 269 5.59 -5.59 -1.59
CA ARG A 269 6.65 -4.67 -1.15
C ARG A 269 7.91 -4.76 -2.01
N TYR A 270 8.19 -5.94 -2.54
CA TYR A 270 9.36 -6.19 -3.37
C TYR A 270 8.93 -6.89 -4.65
N PRO A 271 9.51 -6.54 -5.80
CA PRO A 271 9.07 -7.12 -7.05
C PRO A 271 9.50 -8.59 -7.10
N HIS A 272 8.64 -9.46 -7.63
CA HIS A 272 9.07 -10.79 -8.05
C HIS A 272 10.02 -10.64 -9.24
N MET A 273 11.25 -11.18 -9.16
CA MET A 273 12.31 -10.82 -10.12
C MET A 273 12.03 -11.23 -11.56
N ASN A 274 11.41 -12.39 -11.78
CA ASN A 274 11.05 -12.81 -13.14
C ASN A 274 9.97 -11.88 -13.73
N LEU A 275 9.01 -11.49 -12.90
CA LEU A 275 7.96 -10.55 -13.29
C LEU A 275 8.55 -9.16 -13.58
N TYR A 276 9.50 -8.70 -12.75
CA TYR A 276 10.22 -7.45 -12.96
C TYR A 276 10.89 -7.40 -14.34
N VAL A 277 11.70 -8.41 -14.65
CA VAL A 277 12.41 -8.51 -15.94
C VAL A 277 11.44 -8.50 -17.11
N TRP A 278 10.33 -9.22 -16.97
CA TRP A 278 9.34 -9.31 -18.03
C TRP A 278 8.56 -8.01 -18.24
N LEU A 279 8.09 -7.36 -17.17
CA LEU A 279 7.41 -6.06 -17.25
C LEU A 279 8.34 -4.96 -17.76
N LYS A 280 9.64 -5.04 -17.45
CA LYS A 280 10.67 -4.16 -18.01
C LYS A 280 10.81 -4.38 -19.51
N ALA A 281 10.93 -5.63 -19.96
CA ALA A 281 11.08 -5.96 -21.38
C ALA A 281 9.89 -5.47 -22.22
N ASN A 282 8.68 -5.46 -21.64
CA ASN A 282 7.47 -4.92 -22.27
C ASN A 282 7.28 -3.40 -22.10
N GLY A 283 8.25 -2.69 -21.50
CA GLY A 283 8.26 -1.23 -21.41
C GLY A 283 7.37 -0.62 -20.32
N HIS A 284 6.70 -1.41 -19.48
CA HIS A 284 5.76 -0.89 -18.48
C HIS A 284 6.45 -0.02 -17.41
N TYR A 285 7.61 -0.42 -16.91
CA TYR A 285 8.38 0.40 -15.96
C TYR A 285 8.88 1.71 -16.59
N ARG A 286 9.27 1.68 -17.86
CA ARG A 286 9.69 2.90 -18.58
C ARG A 286 8.53 3.86 -18.75
N LYS A 287 7.35 3.34 -19.08
CA LYS A 287 6.13 4.14 -19.13
C LYS A 287 5.82 4.75 -17.76
N ALA A 288 5.89 3.95 -16.69
CA ALA A 288 5.66 4.40 -15.32
C ALA A 288 6.63 5.50 -14.84
N LEU A 289 7.91 5.47 -15.24
CA LEU A 289 8.85 6.56 -14.94
C LEU A 289 8.43 7.91 -15.57
N ASN A 290 7.70 7.86 -16.68
CA ASN A 290 7.20 9.03 -17.41
C ASN A 290 5.75 9.40 -17.06
N THR A 291 5.08 8.62 -16.20
CA THR A 291 3.70 8.86 -15.77
C THR A 291 3.69 9.60 -14.43
N ASN A 292 2.87 10.64 -14.33
CA ASN A 292 2.66 11.35 -13.07
C ASN A 292 1.55 10.69 -12.24
N PHE A 293 1.92 9.69 -11.43
CA PHE A 293 0.98 9.07 -10.49
C PHE A 293 0.56 10.07 -9.40
N ALA A 294 -0.73 10.24 -9.16
CA ALA A 294 -1.22 11.06 -8.05
C ALA A 294 -0.93 10.42 -6.68
N ASP A 295 -1.01 9.08 -6.60
CA ASP A 295 -0.72 8.31 -5.39
C ASP A 295 0.80 8.23 -5.14
N LYS A 296 1.24 8.84 -4.03
CA LYS A 296 2.64 8.84 -3.59
C LYS A 296 3.15 7.44 -3.22
N GLU A 297 2.27 6.55 -2.74
CA GLU A 297 2.67 5.18 -2.42
C GLU A 297 3.02 4.43 -3.72
N VAL A 298 2.26 4.63 -4.80
CA VAL A 298 2.57 4.05 -6.12
C VAL A 298 3.94 4.52 -6.61
N GLN A 299 4.23 5.83 -6.53
CA GLN A 299 5.56 6.36 -6.87
C GLN A 299 6.66 5.73 -6.00
N GLY A 300 6.42 5.62 -4.68
CA GLY A 300 7.35 4.99 -3.74
C GLY A 300 7.61 3.52 -4.06
N ARG A 301 6.59 2.77 -4.49
CA ARG A 301 6.71 1.37 -4.92
C ARG A 301 7.46 1.21 -6.23
N LEU A 302 7.22 2.10 -7.21
CA LEU A 302 7.97 2.13 -8.46
C LEU A 302 9.47 2.27 -8.19
N VAL A 303 9.85 3.28 -7.40
CA VAL A 303 11.24 3.52 -7.02
C VAL A 303 11.84 2.32 -6.30
N ARG A 304 11.09 1.73 -5.35
CA ARG A 304 11.50 0.54 -4.61
C ARG A 304 11.74 -0.65 -5.53
N HIS A 305 10.88 -0.89 -6.51
CA HIS A 305 11.03 -1.97 -7.48
C HIS A 305 12.31 -1.81 -8.30
N ILE A 306 12.55 -0.60 -8.84
CA ILE A 306 13.76 -0.30 -9.63
C ILE A 306 15.03 -0.45 -8.79
N CYS A 307 15.05 0.12 -7.59
CA CYS A 307 16.22 0.02 -6.70
C CYS A 307 16.48 -1.42 -6.26
N THR A 308 15.44 -2.23 -6.07
CA THR A 308 15.58 -3.66 -5.75
C THR A 308 16.12 -4.43 -6.95
N GLY A 309 15.61 -4.20 -8.16
CA GLY A 309 16.15 -4.80 -9.39
C GLY A 309 17.63 -4.45 -9.60
N TRP A 310 18.02 -3.20 -9.31
CA TRP A 310 19.42 -2.81 -9.33
C TRP A 310 20.26 -3.52 -8.29
N ILE A 311 19.78 -3.64 -7.04
CA ILE A 311 20.48 -4.41 -6.01
C ILE A 311 20.64 -5.86 -6.43
N GLU A 312 19.65 -6.46 -7.09
CA GLU A 312 19.68 -7.83 -7.62
C GLU A 312 20.39 -8.00 -8.97
N ASP A 313 21.20 -7.02 -9.37
CA ASP A 313 22.04 -7.08 -10.58
C ASP A 313 21.22 -7.26 -11.87
N ARG A 314 19.95 -6.84 -11.86
CA ARG A 314 19.07 -6.78 -13.06
C ARG A 314 19.13 -5.42 -13.77
N GLU A 315 19.78 -4.44 -13.15
CA GLU A 315 20.02 -3.11 -13.70
C GLU A 315 21.49 -2.70 -13.51
N THR A 316 21.92 -1.69 -14.25
CA THR A 316 23.29 -1.14 -14.21
C THR A 316 23.26 0.37 -14.38
N LEU A 317 24.07 1.09 -13.59
CA LEU A 317 24.12 2.56 -13.63
C LEU A 317 24.74 3.09 -14.93
N ASP A 318 25.64 2.33 -15.57
CA ASP A 318 26.35 2.80 -16.76
C ASP A 318 25.58 2.59 -18.08
N ASP A 319 24.42 1.93 -18.01
CA ASP A 319 23.56 1.68 -19.16
C ASP A 319 22.40 2.68 -19.19
N LYS A 320 22.40 3.57 -20.19
CA LYS A 320 21.34 4.58 -20.37
C LYS A 320 19.95 3.98 -20.58
N THR A 321 19.88 2.74 -21.03
CA THR A 321 18.62 2.02 -21.26
C THR A 321 18.08 1.35 -19.99
N SER A 322 18.88 1.29 -18.92
CA SER A 322 18.49 0.73 -17.63
C SER A 322 17.48 1.64 -16.90
N LEU A 323 16.64 1.02 -16.09
CA LEU A 323 15.62 1.73 -15.32
C LEU A 323 16.23 2.52 -14.18
N ILE A 324 17.33 2.04 -13.59
CA ILE A 324 18.02 2.76 -12.51
C ILE A 324 18.69 4.04 -13.04
N TYR A 325 19.29 3.99 -14.23
CA TYR A 325 19.83 5.18 -14.87
C TYR A 325 18.72 6.19 -15.18
N GLN A 326 17.62 5.72 -15.79
CA GLN A 326 16.48 6.56 -16.12
C GLN A 326 15.81 7.17 -14.89
N LEU A 327 15.75 6.44 -13.77
CA LEU A 327 15.26 6.95 -12.50
C LEU A 327 16.10 8.14 -12.01
N ILE A 328 17.42 8.01 -12.01
CA ILE A 328 18.35 9.07 -11.58
C ILE A 328 18.26 10.29 -12.51
N HIS A 329 18.07 10.07 -13.81
CA HIS A 329 17.98 11.13 -14.82
C HIS A 329 16.54 11.54 -15.14
N SER A 330 15.57 11.18 -14.30
CA SER A 330 14.14 11.45 -14.53
C SER A 330 13.77 12.93 -14.45
N GLY A 331 14.62 13.76 -13.83
CA GLY A 331 14.28 15.15 -13.54
C GLY A 331 13.10 15.31 -12.57
N ASN A 332 12.75 14.26 -11.83
CA ASN A 332 11.64 14.26 -10.89
C ASN A 332 12.15 14.18 -9.43
N PRO A 333 12.18 15.30 -8.69
CA PRO A 333 12.65 15.33 -7.30
C PRO A 333 11.95 14.35 -6.37
N ASN A 334 10.68 14.02 -6.60
CA ASN A 334 9.94 13.06 -5.75
C ASN A 334 10.48 11.63 -5.94
N LEU A 335 10.76 11.23 -7.18
CA LEU A 335 11.34 9.92 -7.47
C LEU A 335 12.77 9.81 -6.92
N LEU A 336 13.58 10.88 -7.05
CA LEU A 336 14.93 10.95 -6.49
C LEU A 336 14.91 10.91 -4.96
N ALA A 337 14.00 11.65 -4.32
CA ALA A 337 13.78 11.59 -2.87
C ALA A 337 13.39 10.18 -2.41
N GLY A 338 12.53 9.49 -3.18
CA GLY A 338 12.17 8.10 -2.92
C GLY A 338 13.39 7.16 -2.95
N MET A 339 14.33 7.39 -3.87
CA MET A 339 15.55 6.59 -3.98
C MET A 339 16.45 6.84 -2.77
N VAL A 340 16.66 8.10 -2.41
CA VAL A 340 17.42 8.49 -1.21
C VAL A 340 16.84 7.81 0.03
N TYR A 341 15.51 7.93 0.24
CA TYR A 341 14.81 7.34 1.38
C TYR A 341 14.92 5.82 1.43
N PHE A 342 14.83 5.14 0.29
CA PHE A 342 14.94 3.68 0.20
C PHE A 342 16.27 3.15 0.75
N PHE A 343 17.38 3.82 0.44
CA PHE A 343 18.71 3.45 0.94
C PHE A 343 18.93 3.88 2.39
N SER A 344 18.49 5.09 2.78
CA SER A 344 18.68 5.60 4.15
C SER A 344 18.06 4.68 5.21
N ARG A 345 16.91 4.04 4.94
CA ARG A 345 16.27 3.09 5.88
C ARG A 345 17.06 1.79 6.12
N ARG A 346 18.16 1.56 5.40
CA ARG A 346 18.94 0.32 5.48
C ARG A 346 20.26 0.50 6.22
N ALA A 347 20.54 1.68 6.77
CA ALA A 347 21.84 2.01 7.38
C ALA A 347 22.34 1.02 8.44
N ASP A 348 21.43 0.41 9.18
CA ASP A 348 21.78 -0.54 10.25
C ASP A 348 21.99 -1.98 9.75
N ASN A 349 21.54 -2.32 8.53
CA ASN A 349 21.50 -3.68 8.00
C ASN A 349 21.88 -3.74 6.50
N LEU A 350 22.99 -3.10 6.12
CA LEU A 350 23.53 -3.19 4.76
C LEU A 350 24.30 -4.49 4.54
N SER A 351 23.84 -5.32 3.59
CA SER A 351 24.68 -6.40 3.06
C SER A 351 25.86 -5.82 2.28
N ASP A 352 26.97 -6.57 2.19
CA ASP A 352 28.16 -6.12 1.45
C ASP A 352 27.85 -5.84 -0.02
N LYS A 353 26.87 -6.57 -0.60
CA LYS A 353 26.31 -6.33 -1.94
C LYS A 353 25.75 -4.92 -2.09
N VAL A 354 25.09 -4.37 -1.06
CA VAL A 354 24.54 -3.02 -1.10
C VAL A 354 25.63 -1.98 -0.83
N LYS A 355 26.57 -2.24 0.09
CA LYS A 355 27.65 -1.31 0.42
C LYS A 355 28.47 -0.89 -0.79
N VAL A 356 28.85 -1.85 -1.64
CA VAL A 356 29.63 -1.56 -2.87
C VAL A 356 28.86 -0.71 -3.88
N LYS A 357 27.52 -0.65 -3.77
CA LYS A 357 26.63 0.10 -4.65
C LYS A 357 26.36 1.53 -4.17
N VAL A 358 26.49 1.81 -2.87
CA VAL A 358 26.19 3.13 -2.28
C VAL A 358 26.99 4.25 -2.94
N MET A 359 28.31 4.12 -3.03
CA MET A 359 29.18 5.17 -3.57
C MET A 359 28.90 5.50 -5.03
N PRO A 360 28.78 4.53 -5.96
CA PRO A 360 28.37 4.79 -7.34
C PRO A 360 27.02 5.51 -7.45
N ALA A 361 26.01 5.10 -6.68
CA ALA A 361 24.70 5.76 -6.69
C ALA A 361 24.75 7.17 -6.11
N TRP A 362 25.53 7.39 -5.05
CA TRP A 362 25.68 8.72 -4.46
C TRP A 362 26.29 9.67 -5.49
N ARG A 363 27.38 9.26 -6.14
CA ARG A 363 28.02 10.06 -7.20
C ARG A 363 27.03 10.43 -8.30
N ALA A 364 26.33 9.44 -8.85
CA ALA A 364 25.36 9.65 -9.92
C ALA A 364 24.19 10.57 -9.51
N LEU A 365 23.62 10.39 -8.31
CA LEU A 365 22.59 11.27 -7.79
C LEU A 365 23.11 12.69 -7.57
N PHE A 366 24.30 12.83 -6.99
CA PHE A 366 24.90 14.14 -6.71
C PHE A 366 25.17 14.93 -7.98
N GLU A 367 25.68 14.28 -9.03
CA GLU A 367 25.91 14.90 -10.34
C GLU A 367 24.64 15.51 -10.92
N VAL A 368 23.51 14.78 -10.87
CA VAL A 368 22.22 15.29 -11.34
C VAL A 368 21.69 16.40 -10.43
N LEU A 369 21.67 16.16 -9.12
CA LEU A 369 21.07 17.09 -8.16
C LEU A 369 21.81 18.43 -8.07
N SER A 370 23.15 18.41 -8.18
CA SER A 370 23.99 19.61 -8.09
C SER A 370 23.78 20.57 -9.27
N GLN A 371 23.47 20.05 -10.47
CA GLN A 371 23.14 20.85 -11.66
C GLN A 371 21.86 21.68 -11.49
N HIS A 372 20.94 21.22 -10.63
CA HIS A 372 19.66 21.86 -10.34
C HIS A 372 19.61 22.48 -8.93
N SER A 373 20.76 22.76 -8.33
CA SER A 373 20.87 23.25 -6.95
C SER A 373 20.28 24.64 -6.72
N ASN A 374 19.83 25.34 -7.76
CA ASN A 374 19.03 26.57 -7.69
C ASN A 374 17.55 26.33 -7.36
N GLU A 375 17.04 25.12 -7.55
CA GLU A 375 15.63 24.76 -7.33
C GLU A 375 15.40 24.16 -5.93
N VAL A 376 14.42 24.68 -5.19
CA VAL A 376 14.13 24.26 -3.81
C VAL A 376 13.82 22.76 -3.70
N ALA A 377 13.12 22.19 -4.69
CA ALA A 377 12.79 20.77 -4.69
C ALA A 377 14.05 19.89 -4.72
N TYR A 378 15.06 20.24 -5.52
CA TYR A 378 16.33 19.52 -5.62
C TYR A 378 17.23 19.75 -4.40
N GLN A 379 17.21 20.97 -3.84
CA GLN A 379 17.88 21.26 -2.57
C GLN A 379 17.39 20.35 -1.44
N ASN A 380 16.08 20.10 -1.35
CA ASN A 380 15.52 19.17 -0.37
C ASN A 380 16.05 17.74 -0.54
N VAL A 381 16.24 17.28 -1.78
CA VAL A 381 16.81 15.95 -2.08
C VAL A 381 18.30 15.90 -1.73
N LEU A 382 19.09 16.93 -2.08
CA LEU A 382 20.52 17.02 -1.69
C LEU A 382 20.69 16.92 -0.17
N VAL A 383 19.88 17.69 0.55
CA VAL A 383 19.85 17.68 2.00
C VAL A 383 19.54 16.29 2.54
N SER A 384 18.53 15.60 2.00
CA SER A 384 18.18 14.23 2.39
C SER A 384 19.29 13.22 2.05
N LEU A 385 19.99 13.42 0.93
CA LEU A 385 21.08 12.57 0.46
C LEU A 385 22.27 12.56 1.43
N SER A 386 22.50 13.65 2.16
CA SER A 386 23.53 13.70 3.22
C SER A 386 23.33 12.63 4.31
N GLY A 387 22.10 12.13 4.50
CA GLY A 387 21.82 11.02 5.41
C GLY A 387 22.51 9.70 5.01
N TRP A 388 23.01 9.59 3.78
CA TRP A 388 23.79 8.43 3.34
C TRP A 388 25.16 8.34 4.00
N LEU A 389 25.59 9.34 4.77
CA LEU A 389 26.78 9.23 5.63
C LEU A 389 26.73 8.01 6.56
N GLY A 390 25.53 7.58 6.98
CA GLY A 390 25.37 6.38 7.80
C GLY A 390 25.70 5.07 7.06
N LEU A 391 25.70 5.10 5.72
CA LEU A 391 25.87 3.95 4.83
C LEU A 391 27.33 3.69 4.43
N ILE A 392 28.24 4.62 4.72
CA ILE A 392 29.66 4.54 4.35
C ILE A 392 30.55 4.41 5.58
N ASP A 393 31.75 3.88 5.36
CA ASP A 393 32.75 3.66 6.42
C ASP A 393 33.75 4.80 6.57
N LYS A 394 33.94 5.61 5.53
CA LYS A 394 34.95 6.66 5.47
C LYS A 394 34.42 7.84 4.66
N ILE A 395 34.62 9.06 5.16
CA ILE A 395 34.39 10.29 4.41
C ILE A 395 35.66 10.62 3.63
N ASP A 396 35.63 10.51 2.31
CA ASP A 396 36.73 10.97 1.44
C ASP A 396 36.47 12.40 0.94
N ALA A 397 37.40 12.92 0.12
CA ALA A 397 37.31 14.27 -0.42
C ALA A 397 36.05 14.51 -1.28
N GLU A 398 35.56 13.49 -1.99
CA GLU A 398 34.34 13.61 -2.80
C GLU A 398 33.11 13.70 -1.91
N VAL A 399 32.96 12.77 -0.95
CA VAL A 399 31.84 12.77 0.00
C VAL A 399 31.83 14.06 0.81
N LEU A 400 32.99 14.53 1.27
CA LEU A 400 33.12 15.79 1.99
C LEU A 400 32.58 16.97 1.17
N ALA A 401 32.95 17.05 -0.11
CA ALA A 401 32.45 18.09 -1.01
C ALA A 401 30.93 17.99 -1.19
N TRP A 402 30.39 16.77 -1.34
CA TRP A 402 28.96 16.55 -1.52
C TRP A 402 28.14 16.95 -0.29
N VAL A 403 28.61 16.57 0.90
CA VAL A 403 27.97 16.92 2.17
C VAL A 403 28.05 18.42 2.41
N LYS A 404 29.21 19.06 2.17
CA LYS A 404 29.37 20.52 2.29
C LYS A 404 28.42 21.30 1.39
N LEU A 405 28.14 20.81 0.17
CA LEU A 405 27.13 21.43 -0.68
C LEU A 405 25.73 21.25 -0.08
N SER A 406 25.40 20.03 0.34
CA SER A 406 24.08 19.66 0.85
C SER A 406 23.71 20.45 2.13
N ILE A 407 24.63 20.59 3.07
CA ILE A 407 24.36 21.27 4.36
C ILE A 407 24.05 22.78 4.21
N LYS A 408 24.44 23.41 3.10
CA LYS A 408 24.11 24.83 2.81
C LYS A 408 22.62 25.11 2.67
N TYR A 409 21.83 24.06 2.42
CA TYR A 409 20.40 24.20 2.17
C TYR A 409 19.53 23.70 3.32
N VAL A 410 20.12 23.14 4.39
CA VAL A 410 19.39 22.51 5.52
C VAL A 410 18.45 23.47 6.24
N ASP A 411 18.74 24.76 6.23
CA ASP A 411 17.89 25.79 6.84
C ASP A 411 16.68 26.18 5.97
N ARG A 412 16.70 25.85 4.69
CA ARG A 412 15.65 26.17 3.70
C ARG A 412 14.65 25.04 3.50
N THR A 413 14.91 23.86 4.05
CA THR A 413 14.05 22.69 3.84
C THR A 413 12.87 22.70 4.83
N PRO A 414 11.62 22.58 4.35
CA PRO A 414 10.45 22.56 5.22
C PRO A 414 10.33 21.24 6.01
N GLN A 415 10.98 20.17 5.54
CA GLN A 415 11.13 18.95 6.31
C GLN A 415 12.44 19.02 7.11
N PRO A 416 12.43 18.71 8.42
CA PRO A 416 13.67 18.50 9.13
C PRO A 416 14.34 17.29 8.50
N VAL A 417 15.57 17.47 8.01
CA VAL A 417 16.54 16.37 8.03
C VAL A 417 16.39 15.73 9.39
N ASN A 418 16.42 14.41 9.47
CA ASN A 418 16.63 13.77 10.75
C ASN A 418 18.07 14.11 11.18
N LEU A 419 18.24 15.33 11.71
CA LEU A 419 19.52 15.94 12.07
C LEU A 419 20.20 15.06 13.10
N GLU A 420 19.43 14.44 14.00
CA GLU A 420 19.89 13.42 14.93
C GLU A 420 20.57 12.25 14.19
N SER A 421 19.92 11.65 13.18
CA SER A 421 20.53 10.58 12.39
C SER A 421 21.78 11.03 11.63
N PHE A 422 21.83 12.29 11.18
CA PHE A 422 23.00 12.88 10.53
C PHE A 422 24.16 13.06 11.51
N ILE A 423 23.89 13.57 12.71
CA ILE A 423 24.87 13.71 13.80
C ILE A 423 25.39 12.34 14.26
N GLN A 424 24.51 11.33 14.39
CA GLN A 424 24.91 9.94 14.68
C GLN A 424 25.82 9.37 13.59
N ALA A 425 25.52 9.64 12.32
CA ALA A 425 26.37 9.22 11.21
C ALA A 425 27.75 9.90 11.23
N LEU A 426 27.83 11.18 11.63
CA LEU A 426 29.10 11.87 11.82
C LEU A 426 29.92 11.25 12.96
N LEU A 427 29.29 10.94 14.10
CA LEU A 427 29.95 10.27 15.21
C LEU A 427 30.55 8.92 14.79
N LYS A 428 29.79 8.11 14.03
CA LYS A 428 30.26 6.80 13.51
C LYS A 428 31.54 6.94 12.68
N ASN A 429 31.69 8.05 11.95
CA ASN A 429 32.85 8.33 11.12
C ASN A 429 33.97 9.10 11.85
N ALA A 430 33.69 9.76 12.98
CA ALA A 430 34.65 10.61 13.69
C ALA A 430 35.96 9.91 14.07
N SER A 431 35.90 8.61 14.39
CA SER A 431 37.10 7.83 14.73
C SER A 431 37.99 7.46 13.53
N LYS A 432 37.41 7.45 12.32
CA LYS A 432 38.07 7.02 11.08
C LYS A 432 38.49 8.20 10.21
N THR A 433 37.70 9.28 10.20
CA THR A 433 37.90 10.51 9.41
C THR A 433 37.62 11.75 10.27
N PRO A 434 38.41 11.97 11.34
CA PRO A 434 38.19 13.06 12.28
C PRO A 434 38.27 14.45 11.62
N GLU A 435 39.24 14.66 10.73
CA GLU A 435 39.42 15.94 10.04
C GLU A 435 38.18 16.32 9.21
N GLU A 436 37.73 15.41 8.34
CA GLU A 436 36.57 15.63 7.48
C GLU A 436 35.28 15.81 8.29
N VAL A 437 35.10 15.05 9.37
CA VAL A 437 33.95 15.22 10.28
C VAL A 437 33.99 16.60 10.93
N GLY A 438 35.15 17.06 11.40
CA GLY A 438 35.30 18.39 11.98
C GLY A 438 34.97 19.50 10.99
N GLU A 439 35.44 19.38 9.74
CA GLU A 439 35.10 20.32 8.67
C GLU A 439 33.61 20.36 8.35
N ILE A 440 32.92 19.21 8.39
CA ILE A 440 31.46 19.17 8.19
C ILE A 440 30.76 19.93 9.32
N TYR A 441 31.12 19.69 10.59
CA TYR A 441 30.55 20.40 11.74
C TYR A 441 30.70 21.92 11.62
N LEU A 442 31.89 22.39 11.22
CA LEU A 442 32.14 23.82 11.02
C LEU A 442 31.34 24.42 9.85
N GLY A 443 30.95 23.59 8.88
CA GLY A 443 30.10 23.97 7.76
C GLY A 443 28.59 24.05 8.07
N ILE A 444 28.11 23.48 9.18
CA ILE A 444 26.69 23.48 9.54
C ILE A 444 26.24 24.91 9.92
N PRO A 445 25.17 25.46 9.31
CA PRO A 445 24.67 26.80 9.64
C PRO A 445 24.32 26.96 11.13
N LYS A 446 24.67 28.11 11.74
CA LYS A 446 24.45 28.37 13.18
C LYS A 446 22.98 28.25 13.61
N ASN A 447 22.06 28.71 12.77
CA ASN A 447 20.61 28.59 12.97
C ASN A 447 20.10 27.14 12.90
N VAL A 448 20.85 26.23 12.28
CA VAL A 448 20.56 24.79 12.31
C VAL A 448 21.13 24.18 13.60
N LEU A 449 22.35 24.53 13.98
CA LEU A 449 22.96 24.10 15.25
C LEU A 449 22.11 24.49 16.46
N SER A 450 21.50 25.67 16.46
CA SER A 450 20.61 26.12 17.55
C SER A 450 19.30 25.33 17.67
N ARG A 451 18.94 24.52 16.66
CA ARG A 451 17.76 23.63 16.69
C ARG A 451 18.07 22.24 17.25
N LEU A 452 19.35 21.90 17.39
CA LEU A 452 19.76 20.62 17.98
C LEU A 452 19.44 20.63 19.48
N TRP A 453 19.07 19.47 20.01
CA TRP A 453 18.86 19.33 21.45
C TRP A 453 20.16 19.68 22.20
N PRO A 454 20.16 20.66 23.11
CA PRO A 454 21.35 20.99 23.89
C PRO A 454 21.86 19.77 24.66
N GLY A 455 23.13 19.44 24.51
CA GLY A 455 23.74 18.32 25.22
C GLY A 455 23.50 16.94 24.59
N MET A 456 23.28 16.85 23.28
CA MET A 456 23.34 15.56 22.56
C MET A 456 24.68 14.85 22.83
N PRO A 457 24.67 13.62 23.41
CA PRO A 457 25.89 12.89 23.75
C PRO A 457 26.82 12.69 22.55
N GLU A 458 26.26 12.55 21.35
CA GLU A 458 27.00 12.29 20.12
C GLU A 458 27.91 13.45 19.73
N ILE A 459 27.48 14.69 19.98
CA ILE A 459 28.28 15.89 19.68
C ILE A 459 29.46 15.95 20.64
N THR A 460 29.20 15.81 21.93
CA THR A 460 30.25 15.78 22.97
C THR A 460 31.25 14.65 22.72
N GLN A 461 30.77 13.47 22.34
CA GLN A 461 31.62 12.33 22.01
C GLN A 461 32.45 12.57 20.75
N THR A 462 31.87 13.20 19.72
CA THR A 462 32.62 13.58 18.51
C THR A 462 33.74 14.56 18.85
N VAL A 463 33.46 15.60 19.63
CA VAL A 463 34.47 16.59 20.06
C VAL A 463 35.59 15.93 20.89
N LYS A 464 35.24 15.00 21.80
CA LYS A 464 36.23 14.18 22.54
C LYS A 464 37.13 13.38 21.59
N ILE A 465 36.56 12.77 20.57
CA ILE A 465 37.33 12.02 19.57
C ILE A 465 38.30 12.95 18.84
N LEU A 466 37.85 14.14 18.41
CA LEU A 466 38.71 15.12 17.74
C LEU A 466 39.91 15.53 18.60
N TYR A 467 39.69 15.86 19.88
CA TYR A 467 40.79 16.15 20.80
C TYR A 467 41.75 14.96 20.94
N SER A 468 41.22 13.75 21.16
CA SER A 468 42.04 12.53 21.32
C SER A 468 42.87 12.17 20.08
N ARG A 469 42.46 12.68 18.90
CA ARG A 469 43.11 12.44 17.60
C ARG A 469 43.98 13.62 17.15
N GLN A 470 44.34 14.54 18.05
CA GLN A 470 45.22 15.69 17.79
C GLN A 470 44.61 16.76 16.84
N HIS A 471 43.28 16.82 16.72
CA HIS A 471 42.59 17.89 15.97
C HIS A 471 42.09 19.00 16.90
N GLN A 472 43.00 19.57 17.70
CA GLN A 472 42.67 20.52 18.77
C GLN A 472 42.04 21.82 18.24
N GLU A 473 42.63 22.44 17.24
CA GLU A 473 42.11 23.70 16.66
C GLU A 473 40.68 23.53 16.12
N THR A 474 40.40 22.41 15.45
CA THR A 474 39.07 22.09 14.92
C THR A 474 38.06 21.85 16.05
N ALA A 475 38.45 21.09 17.08
CA ALA A 475 37.61 20.84 18.24
C ALA A 475 37.26 22.14 19.00
N ASP A 476 38.26 23.00 19.20
CA ASP A 476 38.10 24.32 19.82
C ASP A 476 37.16 25.21 19.01
N ALA A 477 37.30 25.24 17.68
CA ALA A 477 36.42 25.99 16.80
C ALA A 477 34.96 25.49 16.87
N ILE A 478 34.74 24.18 17.01
CA ILE A 478 33.40 23.61 17.20
C ILE A 478 32.82 24.04 18.55
N CYS A 479 33.58 23.90 19.64
CA CYS A 479 33.19 24.35 20.98
C CYS A 479 32.78 25.83 20.98
N ASN A 480 33.60 26.69 20.38
CA ASN A 480 33.35 28.12 20.29
C ASN A 480 32.07 28.43 19.49
N ARG A 481 31.81 27.74 18.38
CA ARG A 481 30.56 27.94 17.61
C ARG A 481 29.30 27.63 18.42
N PHE A 482 29.33 26.59 19.25
CA PHE A 482 28.21 26.28 20.15
C PHE A 482 28.06 27.32 21.27
N GLY A 483 29.17 27.79 21.85
CA GLY A 483 29.15 28.89 22.82
C GLY A 483 28.62 30.20 22.24
N GLU A 484 28.99 30.56 21.00
CA GLU A 484 28.52 31.76 20.31
C GLU A 484 26.99 31.79 20.07
N ILE A 485 26.34 30.62 20.00
CA ILE A 485 24.87 30.51 19.89
C ILE A 485 24.19 30.28 21.25
N GLY A 486 24.94 30.40 22.36
CA GLY A 486 24.43 30.31 23.72
C GLY A 486 24.29 28.89 24.27
N LEU A 487 24.96 27.89 23.67
CA LEU A 487 24.92 26.49 24.10
C LEU A 487 26.24 26.07 24.76
N ASP A 488 26.28 26.12 26.10
CA ASP A 488 27.50 25.93 26.89
C ASP A 488 27.83 24.46 27.26
N PHE A 489 27.12 23.47 26.72
CA PHE A 489 27.28 22.06 27.11
C PHE A 489 28.67 21.46 26.77
N LEU A 490 29.45 22.11 25.89
CA LEU A 490 30.83 21.72 25.56
C LEU A 490 31.89 22.46 26.40
N LYS A 491 31.50 23.41 27.24
CA LYS A 491 32.43 24.30 27.96
C LYS A 491 33.37 23.56 28.90
N GLU A 492 32.85 22.60 29.66
CA GLU A 492 33.66 21.80 30.59
C GLU A 492 34.70 20.97 29.83
N LEU A 493 34.27 20.34 28.73
CA LEU A 493 35.16 19.58 27.85
C LEU A 493 36.24 20.47 27.22
N TYR A 494 35.87 21.65 26.72
CA TYR A 494 36.82 22.63 26.20
C TYR A 494 37.88 23.00 27.25
N GLN A 495 37.46 23.30 28.48
CA GLN A 495 38.39 23.67 29.56
C GLN A 495 39.32 22.51 29.99
N GLU A 496 38.85 21.27 29.93
CA GLU A 496 39.64 20.08 30.26
C GLU A 496 40.86 19.93 29.33
N TYR A 497 40.69 20.16 28.03
CA TYR A 497 41.73 19.99 27.01
C TYR A 497 42.61 21.23 26.77
N GLN A 498 42.35 22.33 27.49
CA GLN A 498 43.18 23.54 27.49
C GLN A 498 44.13 23.60 28.70
N ARG A 499 44.04 22.62 29.60
CA ARG A 499 44.96 22.41 30.72
C ARG A 499 46.07 21.45 30.31
#